data_AF-A0A1I7VPD0-F1
#
_entry.id   AF-A0A1I7VPD0-F1
#
_cell.length_a   1.000
_cell.length_b   1.000
_cell.length_c   1.000
_cell.angle_alpha   90.00
_cell.angle_beta   90.00
_cell.angle_gamma   90.00
#
_symmetry.space_group_name_H-M   'P 1'
#
loop_
_entity.id
_entity.type
_entity.pdbx_description
1 polymer ?
#
loop_
_entity_poly.entity_id
_entity_poly.type
_entity_poly.pdbx_seq_one_letter_code
_entity_poly.pdbx_strand_id
1 'polypeptide(L)'
;MAENLSAENFLHILRRFVARRGYPKLVLSDNASQFQVVFNTIMEENSNFLAERGMAWKNTIPRAPWSGGVYERLIGLTKRALRRAIGRKLLKEGELITLIAEIEGILNTRPLTY
;
A
#
# COMPACT_ATOMS: atom_id res chain seq x y z
N MET A 1 6.55 8.17 4.04
CA MET A 1 6.61 8.39 2.58
C MET A 1 7.48 7.32 1.95
N ALA A 2 7.36 7.10 0.64
CA ALA A 2 8.31 6.33 -0.15
C ALA A 2 9.29 7.32 -0.79
N GLU A 3 10.58 7.10 -0.63
CA GLU A 3 11.62 7.95 -1.25
C GLU A 3 11.99 7.45 -2.64
N ASN A 4 11.89 6.14 -2.87
CA ASN A 4 12.21 5.47 -4.12
C ASN A 4 11.45 4.13 -4.24
N LEU A 5 11.68 3.43 -5.35
CA LEU A 5 11.05 2.17 -5.70
C LEU A 5 11.88 0.93 -5.28
N SER A 6 12.85 1.07 -4.36
CA SER A 6 13.71 -0.05 -3.94
C SER A 6 13.00 -1.03 -2.99
N ALA A 7 13.53 -2.26 -2.90
CA ALA A 7 13.04 -3.28 -1.98
C ALA A 7 13.19 -2.89 -0.50
N GLU A 8 14.32 -2.29 -0.14
CA GLU A 8 14.60 -1.80 1.21
C GLU A 8 13.59 -0.74 1.65
N ASN A 9 13.31 0.24 0.79
CA ASN A 9 12.35 1.29 1.10
C ASN A 9 10.93 0.73 1.23
N PHE A 10 10.58 -0.20 0.35
CA PHE A 10 9.32 -0.93 0.46
C PHE A 10 9.22 -1.67 1.80
N LEU A 11 10.27 -2.35 2.25
CA LEU A 11 10.29 -3.02 3.56
C LEU A 11 10.07 -2.02 4.71
N HIS A 12 10.70 -0.86 4.69
CA HIS A 12 10.44 0.19 5.67
C HIS A 12 9.00 0.68 5.64
N ILE A 13 8.40 0.85 4.46
CA ILE A 13 6.98 1.22 4.32
C ILE A 13 6.08 0.13 4.87
N LEU A 14 6.36 -1.14 4.56
CA LEU A 14 5.60 -2.29 5.07
C LEU A 14 5.68 -2.37 6.59
N ARG A 15 6.87 -2.18 7.18
CA ARG A 15 7.07 -2.11 8.63
C ARG A 15 6.27 -0.96 9.25
N ARG A 16 6.28 0.24 8.65
CA ARG A 16 5.46 1.38 9.10
C ARG A 16 3.97 1.10 8.97
N PHE A 17 3.53 0.40 7.93
CA PHE A 17 2.13 0.00 7.75
C PHE A 17 1.70 -0.96 8.86
N VAL A 18 2.49 -2.02 9.07
CA VAL A 18 2.24 -3.02 10.11
C VAL A 18 2.27 -2.41 11.51
N ALA A 19 3.18 -1.48 11.79
CA ALA A 19 3.21 -0.77 13.07
C ALA A 19 1.94 0.07 13.32
N ARG A 20 1.29 0.59 12.27
CA ARG A 20 0.07 1.41 12.38
C ARG A 20 -1.22 0.59 12.37
N ARG A 21 -1.28 -0.51 11.62
CA ARG A 21 -2.51 -1.27 11.36
C ARG A 21 -2.50 -2.70 11.92
N GLY A 22 -1.35 -3.16 12.42
CA GLY A 22 -1.12 -4.56 12.79
C GLY A 22 -0.68 -5.40 11.60
N TYR A 23 -0.32 -6.66 11.87
CA TYR A 23 0.10 -7.61 10.86
C TYR A 23 -1.12 -8.11 10.06
N PRO A 24 -1.15 -7.93 8.72
CA PRO A 24 -2.17 -8.56 7.91
C PRO A 24 -1.92 -10.06 7.83
N LYS A 25 -3.00 -10.86 7.78
CA LYS A 25 -2.90 -12.31 7.55
C LYS A 25 -2.49 -12.64 6.11
N LEU A 26 -2.91 -11.80 5.16
CA LEU A 26 -2.68 -11.99 3.73
C LEU A 26 -2.33 -10.67 3.07
N VAL A 27 -1.23 -10.65 2.34
CA VAL A 27 -0.84 -9.58 1.41
C VAL A 27 -1.03 -10.09 -0.01
N LEU A 28 -1.78 -9.35 -0.82
CA LEU A 28 -1.98 -9.62 -2.24
C LEU A 28 -1.25 -8.56 -3.07
N SER A 29 -0.37 -8.99 -3.97
CA SER A 29 0.31 -8.12 -4.94
C SER A 29 0.09 -8.60 -6.36
N ASP A 30 0.22 -7.71 -7.34
CA ASP A 30 0.27 -8.11 -8.74
C ASP A 30 1.62 -8.78 -9.07
N ASN A 31 1.72 -9.33 -10.29
CA ASN A 31 2.95 -9.95 -10.78
C ASN A 31 3.94 -8.93 -11.35
N ALA A 32 3.87 -7.65 -10.97
CA ALA A 32 4.85 -6.67 -11.44
C ALA A 32 6.25 -7.10 -10.97
N SER A 33 7.24 -6.95 -11.86
CA SER A 33 8.63 -7.38 -11.62
C SER A 33 9.20 -6.78 -10.33
N GLN A 34 8.81 -5.55 -10.01
CA GLN A 34 9.23 -4.88 -8.79
C GLN A 34 8.77 -5.61 -7.52
N PHE A 35 7.51 -6.08 -7.46
CA PHE A 35 7.02 -6.85 -6.31
C PHE A 35 7.67 -8.23 -6.22
N GLN A 36 8.04 -8.85 -7.34
CA GLN A 36 8.78 -10.11 -7.34
C GLN A 36 10.17 -9.94 -6.73
N VAL A 37 10.90 -8.90 -7.14
CA VAL A 37 12.23 -8.59 -6.58
C VAL A 37 12.11 -8.30 -5.09
N VAL A 38 11.18 -7.43 -4.70
CA VAL A 38 10.92 -7.09 -3.29
C VAL A 38 10.58 -8.35 -2.48
N PHE A 39 9.69 -9.20 -2.99
CA PHE A 39 9.29 -10.43 -2.31
C PHE A 39 10.48 -11.36 -2.09
N ASN A 40 11.30 -11.58 -3.12
CA ASN A 40 12.48 -12.44 -3.02
C ASN A 40 13.50 -11.85 -2.04
N THR A 41 13.80 -10.56 -2.12
CA THR A 41 14.73 -9.88 -1.20
C THR A 41 14.23 -9.95 0.25
N ILE A 42 12.93 -9.72 0.50
CA ILE A 42 12.38 -9.81 1.86
C ILE A 42 12.39 -11.27 2.36
N MET A 43 12.13 -12.25 1.50
CA MET A 43 12.20 -13.67 1.88
C MET A 43 13.63 -14.11 2.20
N GLU A 44 14.63 -13.62 1.49
CA GLU A 44 16.03 -13.96 1.73
C GLU A 44 16.58 -13.29 2.99
N GLU A 45 16.32 -11.99 3.17
CA GLU A 45 16.94 -11.20 4.26
C GLU A 45 16.08 -11.13 5.53
N ASN A 46 14.78 -11.29 5.41
CA ASN A 46 13.81 -11.02 6.47
C ASN A 46 12.71 -12.09 6.55
N SER A 47 13.04 -13.35 6.24
CA SER A 47 12.11 -14.50 6.34
C SER A 47 11.35 -14.53 7.66
N ASN A 48 12.03 -14.25 8.78
CA ASN A 48 11.42 -14.17 10.11
C ASN A 48 10.32 -13.10 10.20
N PHE A 49 10.46 -11.95 9.54
CA PHE A 49 9.46 -10.87 9.56
C PHE A 49 8.11 -11.31 8.98
N LEU A 50 8.14 -12.21 7.99
CA LEU A 50 6.94 -12.77 7.36
C LEU A 50 6.44 -14.03 8.10
N ALA A 51 7.37 -14.91 8.46
CA ALA A 51 7.08 -16.23 9.01
C ALA A 51 6.69 -16.21 10.49
N GLU A 52 7.34 -15.41 11.34
CA GLU A 52 7.10 -15.42 12.80
C GLU A 52 5.67 -15.04 13.19
N ARG A 53 4.95 -14.32 12.30
CA ARG A 53 3.63 -13.77 12.61
C ARG A 53 2.52 -14.25 11.67
N GLY A 54 2.81 -15.26 10.83
CA GLY A 54 1.82 -15.91 9.97
C GLY A 54 1.30 -15.03 8.83
N MET A 55 2.11 -14.08 8.35
CA MET A 55 1.74 -13.25 7.21
C MET A 55 1.99 -14.01 5.91
N ALA A 56 0.92 -14.39 5.21
CA ALA A 56 1.03 -14.98 3.89
C ALA A 56 1.12 -13.89 2.83
N TRP A 57 2.07 -14.00 1.91
CA TRP A 57 2.12 -13.16 0.73
C TRP A 57 1.75 -14.01 -0.48
N LYS A 58 0.80 -13.55 -1.30
CA LYS A 58 0.41 -14.23 -2.54
C LYS A 58 0.35 -13.24 -3.69
N ASN A 59 0.86 -13.66 -4.84
CA ASN A 59 0.63 -12.91 -6.06
C ASN A 59 -0.78 -13.22 -6.60
N THR A 60 -1.41 -12.21 -7.19
CA THR A 60 -2.68 -12.41 -7.88
C THR A 60 -2.50 -13.38 -9.04
N ILE A 61 -3.56 -14.14 -9.33
CA ILE A 61 -3.59 -15.07 -10.46
C ILE A 61 -3.25 -14.29 -11.74
N PRO A 62 -2.25 -14.74 -12.52
CA PRO A 62 -1.95 -14.13 -13.82
C PRO A 62 -3.22 -14.10 -14.67
N ARG A 63 -3.58 -12.92 -15.21
CA ARG A 63 -4.79 -12.71 -16.04
C ARG A 63 -6.14 -12.75 -15.29
N ALA A 64 -6.16 -12.45 -13.98
CA ALA A 64 -7.38 -12.13 -13.25
C ALA A 64 -7.57 -10.60 -13.09
N PRO A 65 -7.98 -9.86 -14.13
CA PRO A 65 -8.06 -8.40 -14.11
C PRO A 65 -9.04 -7.85 -13.06
N TRP A 66 -10.03 -8.64 -12.64
CA TRP A 66 -10.99 -8.23 -11.60
C TRP A 66 -10.34 -8.07 -10.22
N SER A 67 -9.32 -8.88 -9.90
CA SER A 67 -8.53 -8.74 -8.67
C SER A 67 -7.77 -7.41 -8.65
N GLY A 68 -7.43 -6.92 -9.85
CA GLY A 68 -6.84 -5.62 -10.10
C GLY A 68 -7.77 -4.44 -9.76
N GLY A 69 -9.01 -4.56 -10.21
CA GLY A 69 -9.98 -3.47 -10.19
C GLY A 69 -10.28 -2.91 -8.80
N VAL A 70 -10.20 -3.72 -7.74
CA VAL A 70 -10.50 -3.26 -6.36
C VAL A 70 -9.46 -2.25 -5.89
N TYR A 71 -8.16 -2.59 -5.96
CA TYR A 71 -7.11 -1.68 -5.56
C TYR A 71 -6.96 -0.51 -6.53
N GLU A 72 -7.18 -0.72 -7.84
CA GLU A 72 -7.18 0.36 -8.84
C GLU A 72 -8.28 1.39 -8.55
N ARG A 73 -9.49 0.92 -8.20
CA ARG A 73 -10.60 1.81 -7.84
C ARG A 73 -10.30 2.59 -6.56
N LEU A 74 -9.69 1.96 -5.56
CA LEU A 74 -9.28 2.63 -4.32
C LEU A 74 -8.21 3.69 -4.60
N ILE A 75 -7.18 3.37 -5.39
CA ILE A 75 -6.15 4.32 -5.85
C ILE A 75 -6.80 5.49 -6.59
N GLY A 76 -7.78 5.22 -7.45
CA GLY A 76 -8.52 6.25 -8.17
C GLY A 76 -9.30 7.19 -7.23
N LEU A 77 -9.93 6.66 -6.18
CA LEU A 77 -10.61 7.46 -5.16
C LEU A 77 -9.62 8.36 -4.41
N THR A 78 -8.51 7.81 -3.94
CA THR A 78 -7.46 8.56 -3.25
C THR A 78 -6.88 9.67 -4.13
N LYS A 79 -6.54 9.37 -5.39
CA LYS A 79 -6.03 10.37 -6.34
C LYS A 79 -7.04 11.49 -6.60
N ARG A 80 -8.33 11.17 -6.72
CA ARG A 80 -9.39 12.19 -6.89
C ARG A 80 -9.51 13.08 -5.66
N ALA A 81 -9.49 12.50 -4.46
CA ALA A 81 -9.53 13.26 -3.21
C ALA A 81 -8.32 14.20 -3.08
N LEU A 82 -7.11 13.68 -3.34
CA LEU A 82 -5.88 14.47 -3.35
C LEU A 82 -5.96 15.63 -4.34
N ARG A 83 -6.39 15.37 -5.59
CA ARG A 83 -6.47 16.42 -6.62
C ARG A 83 -7.46 17.52 -6.25
N ARG A 84 -8.59 17.16 -5.63
CA ARG A 84 -9.60 18.13 -5.16
C ARG A 84 -9.11 18.94 -3.97
N ALA A 85 -8.41 18.32 -3.02
CA ALA A 85 -7.91 18.99 -1.82
C ALA A 85 -6.71 19.91 -2.11
N ILE A 86 -5.77 19.48 -2.96
CA ILE A 86 -4.56 20.23 -3.31
C ILE A 86 -4.86 21.38 -4.28
N GLY A 87 -5.72 21.13 -5.28
CA GLY A 87 -5.95 22.08 -6.36
C GLY A 87 -4.68 22.37 -7.15
N ARG A 88 -4.21 23.63 -7.14
CA ARG A 88 -2.98 24.10 -7.81
C ARG A 88 -1.83 24.41 -6.84
N LYS A 89 -1.97 24.07 -5.55
CA LYS A 89 -0.97 24.36 -4.52
C LYS A 89 0.19 23.36 -4.58
N LEU A 90 1.38 23.82 -4.19
CA LEU A 90 2.54 22.97 -3.97
C LEU A 90 2.69 22.74 -2.47
N LEU A 91 2.58 21.49 -2.03
CA LEU A 91 2.62 21.12 -0.63
C LEU A 91 4.05 20.77 -0.20
N LYS A 92 4.39 21.15 1.03
CA LYS A 92 5.56 20.60 1.73
C LYS A 92 5.28 19.16 2.15
N GLU A 93 6.32 18.40 2.44
CA GLU A 93 6.20 16.99 2.81
C GLU A 93 5.26 16.78 4.01
N GLY A 94 5.41 17.58 5.07
CA GLY A 94 4.55 17.50 6.26
C GLY A 94 3.06 17.74 5.95
N GLU A 95 2.77 18.71 5.07
CA GLU A 95 1.39 18.99 4.64
C GLU A 95 0.81 17.84 3.82
N LEU A 96 1.63 17.23 2.96
CA LEU A 96 1.22 16.08 2.17
C LEU A 96 0.94 14.85 3.05
N ILE A 97 1.77 14.60 4.07
CA ILE A 97 1.57 13.50 5.03
C ILE A 97 0.23 13.69 5.77
N THR A 98 -0.02 14.90 6.29
CA THR A 98 -1.28 15.22 6.98
C THR A 98 -2.48 15.01 6.07
N LEU A 99 -2.41 15.54 4.85
CA LEU A 99 -3.51 15.42 3.89
C LEU A 99 -3.81 13.96 3.51
N ILE A 100 -2.78 13.13 3.33
CA ILE A 100 -2.97 11.70 3.05
C ILE A 100 -3.68 11.01 4.23
N ALA A 101 -3.31 11.33 5.47
CA ALA A 101 -3.95 10.76 6.65
C ALA A 101 -5.42 11.17 6.77
N GLU A 102 -5.76 12.43 6.47
CA GLU A 102 -7.16 12.91 6.45
C GLU A 102 -7.98 12.20 5.37
N ILE A 103 -7.44 12.07 4.16
CA ILE A 103 -8.09 11.34 3.07
C ILE A 103 -8.28 9.86 3.42
N GLU A 104 -7.26 9.23 4.03
CA GLU A 104 -7.35 7.86 4.53
C GLU A 104 -8.48 7.71 5.55
N GLY A 105 -8.65 8.68 6.47
CA GLY A 105 -9.75 8.72 7.42
C GLY A 105 -11.12 8.82 6.74
N ILE A 106 -11.26 9.71 5.76
CA ILE A 106 -12.52 9.90 5.01
C ILE A 106 -12.88 8.64 4.22
N LEU A 107 -11.92 8.01 3.55
CA LEU A 107 -12.17 6.81 2.76
C LEU A 107 -12.59 5.61 3.63
N ASN A 108 -12.02 5.48 4.84
CA ASN A 108 -12.33 4.38 5.75
C ASN A 108 -13.62 4.59 6.57
N THR A 109 -14.06 5.83 6.76
CA THR A 109 -15.30 6.16 7.51
C THR A 109 -16.53 6.17 6.63
N ARG A 110 -16.37 6.17 5.30
CA ARG A 110 -17.49 6.16 4.36
C ARG A 110 -18.27 4.84 4.49
N PRO A 111 -19.57 4.88 4.85
CA PRO A 111 -20.36 3.67 5.01
C PRO A 111 -20.47 2.92 3.67
N LEU A 112 -20.27 1.60 3.74
CA LEU A 112 -20.56 0.67 2.63
C LEU A 112 -22.07 0.47 2.58
N THR A 113 -22.77 1.44 2.01
CA THR A 113 -24.22 1.32 1.78
C THR A 113 -24.47 0.33 0.64
N TYR A 114 -25.38 -0.62 0.86
CA TYR A 114 -25.91 -1.56 -0.13
C TYR A 114 -26.72 -0.84 -1.20
#